data_AF-A0A8T6PCF0-F1
#
_entry.id   AF-A0A8T6PCF0-F1
#
_cell.length_a   1.000
_cell.length_b   1.000
_cell.length_c   1.000
_cell.angle_alpha   90.00
_cell.angle_beta   90.00
_cell.angle_gamma   90.00
#
_symmetry.space_group_name_H-M   'P 1'
#
loop_
_entity.id
_entity.type
_entity.pdbx_description
1 polymer ?
#
loop_
_entity_poly.entity_id
_entity_poly.type
_entity_poly.pdbx_seq_one_letter_code
_entity_poly.pdbx_strand_id
1 'polypeptide(L)'
;MTRQIAISLLSIIVVTVAGCMPQPAYTPTPTKTPDPSFIAVGDTSAGESDSVSTPIPTLTGAPTETPSLAPPSDTPSPTETATETPEAGTATIAPPTTDPNLPEAHYWFERPIPTGWTDYLDRTYAYGSTSGNQYRAHNGADFWNPVSTPVVAVGNGTIIYAGTDNQVQYGPTTGFYGNLIVVEMSNISYQGQPVYTLYGHLADIFVAEGEDVTTGQIIGGVGGTGIALGPHLHFEVRVGSSSDYFSSTRNPDLWIRPYWGFGTLAGRVVTTSGAYLREVALTIRGPDAVRYTWTYAGDENIPDTEWGENFTYGDLPEGWYTVTTRSAQRSYSAEVFIGSRETTWLEFVFEE
;
A
#
# COMPACT_ATOMS: atom_id res chain seq x y z
N MET A 1 1.64 -90.34 5.94
CA MET A 1 1.88 -90.76 4.54
C MET A 1 0.68 -90.24 3.75
N THR A 2 0.73 -89.29 2.83
CA THR A 2 1.82 -88.69 2.03
C THR A 2 1.28 -87.31 1.57
N ARG A 3 2.09 -86.25 1.68
CA ARG A 3 1.77 -84.92 1.14
C ARG A 3 1.89 -84.95 -0.38
N GLN A 4 0.89 -84.44 -1.10
CA GLN A 4 1.06 -83.94 -2.47
C GLN A 4 0.81 -82.43 -2.47
N ILE A 5 1.87 -81.71 -2.83
CA ILE A 5 1.92 -80.26 -2.98
C ILE A 5 1.58 -79.98 -4.45
N ALA A 6 0.47 -79.29 -4.70
CA ALA A 6 0.16 -78.75 -6.02
C ALA A 6 0.83 -77.37 -6.14
N ILE A 7 1.83 -77.30 -7.03
CA ILE A 7 2.51 -76.07 -7.42
C ILE A 7 1.60 -75.36 -8.43
N SER A 8 0.97 -74.25 -8.03
CA SER A 8 0.34 -73.32 -8.98
C SER A 8 1.37 -72.31 -9.44
N LEU A 9 1.67 -72.31 -10.74
CA LEU A 9 2.44 -71.25 -11.39
C LEU A 9 1.60 -69.96 -11.40
N LEU A 10 2.08 -68.97 -10.66
CA LEU A 10 1.59 -67.60 -10.70
C LEU A 10 2.06 -66.96 -12.02
N SER A 11 1.12 -66.71 -12.93
CA SER A 11 1.39 -65.92 -14.13
C SER A 11 1.50 -64.44 -13.74
N ILE A 12 2.72 -63.90 -13.80
CA ILE A 12 2.97 -62.47 -13.61
C ILE A 12 2.51 -61.75 -14.89
N ILE A 13 1.35 -61.10 -14.83
CA ILE A 13 0.97 -60.08 -15.81
C ILE A 13 1.68 -58.79 -15.39
N VAL A 14 2.70 -58.41 -16.15
CA VAL A 14 3.29 -57.07 -16.07
C VAL A 14 2.31 -56.10 -16.73
N VAL A 15 1.46 -55.46 -15.93
CA VAL A 15 0.74 -54.27 -16.35
C VAL A 15 1.70 -53.09 -16.16
N THR A 16 2.27 -52.60 -17.24
CA THR A 16 2.92 -51.28 -17.26
C THR A 16 1.82 -50.22 -17.12
N VAL A 17 1.49 -49.87 -15.88
CA VAL A 17 0.78 -48.62 -15.61
C VAL A 17 1.83 -47.53 -15.78
N ALA A 18 1.79 -46.84 -16.92
CA ALA A 18 2.49 -45.58 -17.07
C ALA A 18 1.97 -44.66 -15.96
N GLY A 19 2.79 -44.45 -14.93
CA GLY A 19 2.48 -43.51 -13.87
C GLY A 19 2.23 -42.15 -14.49
N CYS A 20 1.01 -41.67 -14.38
CA CYS A 20 0.72 -40.26 -14.55
C CYS A 20 1.54 -39.57 -13.46
N MET A 21 2.69 -38.98 -13.82
CA MET A 21 3.35 -38.03 -12.94
C MET A 21 2.33 -36.92 -12.69
N PRO A 22 2.08 -36.50 -11.43
CA PRO A 22 1.33 -35.28 -11.21
C PRO A 22 2.06 -34.19 -11.97
N GLN A 23 1.37 -33.57 -12.94
CA GLN A 23 1.87 -32.34 -13.52
C GLN A 23 2.11 -31.36 -12.38
N PRO A 24 3.21 -30.59 -12.38
CA PRO A 24 3.32 -29.48 -11.46
C PRO A 24 2.07 -28.62 -11.66
N ALA A 25 1.27 -28.46 -10.60
CA ALA A 25 0.18 -27.50 -10.60
C ALA A 25 0.81 -26.16 -11.01
N TYR A 26 0.37 -25.66 -12.16
CA TYR A 26 0.77 -24.34 -12.63
C TYR A 26 0.16 -23.34 -11.66
N THR A 27 0.95 -22.89 -10.68
CA THR A 27 0.56 -21.74 -9.86
C THR A 27 0.56 -20.54 -10.79
N PRO A 28 -0.59 -19.86 -11.00
CA PRO A 28 -0.62 -18.68 -11.85
C PRO A 28 0.38 -17.67 -11.30
N THR A 29 1.39 -17.30 -12.10
CA THR A 29 2.39 -16.29 -11.70
C THR A 29 1.77 -14.91 -11.83
N PRO A 30 1.49 -14.19 -10.72
CA PRO A 30 0.98 -12.84 -10.78
C PRO A 30 2.03 -11.94 -11.42
N THR A 31 1.62 -11.04 -12.30
CA THR A 31 2.57 -10.15 -12.96
C THR A 31 3.00 -9.07 -11.97
N LYS A 32 4.26 -9.12 -11.54
CA LYS A 32 4.87 -8.10 -10.68
C LYS A 32 4.82 -6.69 -11.28
N THR A 33 4.78 -6.62 -12.61
CA THR A 33 4.75 -5.37 -13.37
C THR A 33 3.30 -4.99 -13.70
N PRO A 34 2.85 -3.76 -13.35
CA PRO A 34 1.62 -3.20 -13.87
C PRO A 34 1.62 -3.25 -15.40
N ASP A 35 0.46 -3.46 -16.04
CA ASP A 35 0.39 -3.46 -17.50
C ASP A 35 0.68 -2.06 -18.06
N PRO A 36 1.67 -1.88 -18.95
CA PRO A 36 1.94 -0.59 -19.58
C PRO A 36 0.80 -0.10 -20.49
N SER A 37 -0.16 -0.95 -20.89
CA SER A 37 -1.34 -0.52 -21.68
C SER A 37 -2.28 0.44 -20.95
N PHE A 38 -2.08 0.67 -19.64
CA PHE A 38 -2.78 1.71 -18.87
C PHE A 38 -1.96 2.99 -18.63
N ILE A 39 -0.76 3.12 -19.21
CA ILE A 39 0.14 4.28 -19.04
C ILE A 39 -0.23 5.47 -19.97
N ALA A 40 -1.16 5.32 -20.91
CA ALA A 40 -1.52 6.41 -21.81
C ALA A 40 -2.60 7.35 -21.21
N VAL A 41 -2.21 8.55 -20.79
CA VAL A 41 -2.40 9.83 -21.54
C VAL A 41 -2.06 11.00 -20.59
N GLY A 42 -1.11 11.85 -21.00
CA GLY A 42 -0.78 13.11 -20.33
C GLY A 42 0.57 13.66 -20.76
N ASP A 43 0.71 13.97 -22.05
CA ASP A 43 1.88 14.58 -22.68
C ASP A 43 2.24 15.92 -22.01
N THR A 44 3.44 16.03 -21.45
CA THR A 44 4.15 17.30 -21.30
C THR A 44 5.62 17.09 -21.66
N SER A 45 6.00 17.59 -22.82
CA SER A 45 7.38 17.65 -23.29
C SER A 45 8.23 18.55 -22.37
N ALA A 46 9.25 17.99 -21.71
CA ALA A 46 10.34 18.74 -21.12
C ALA A 46 11.53 18.71 -22.09
N GLY A 47 11.92 19.91 -22.55
CA GLY A 47 13.04 20.12 -23.46
C GLY A 47 14.40 19.97 -22.77
N GLU A 48 15.33 19.42 -23.53
CA GLU A 48 16.74 19.23 -23.21
C GLU A 48 17.51 20.56 -23.30
N SER A 49 18.45 20.77 -22.38
CA SER A 49 19.31 21.95 -22.33
C SER A 49 20.50 21.81 -23.27
N ASP A 50 20.81 22.86 -24.05
CA ASP A 50 22.20 23.23 -24.29
C ASP A 50 22.36 24.69 -24.75
N SER A 51 23.59 25.18 -24.57
CA SER A 51 23.98 26.56 -24.31
C SER A 51 24.32 27.47 -25.53
N VAL A 52 24.30 28.79 -25.26
CA VAL A 52 25.15 29.89 -25.82
C VAL A 52 24.65 30.78 -26.99
N SER A 53 24.64 32.11 -26.67
CA SER A 53 24.84 33.34 -27.49
C SER A 53 23.71 33.99 -28.31
N THR A 54 23.44 35.25 -27.95
CA THR A 54 22.74 36.35 -28.65
C THR A 54 23.50 36.85 -29.90
N PRO A 55 22.83 37.42 -30.93
CA PRO A 55 22.38 38.83 -30.92
C PRO A 55 21.02 39.14 -31.65
N ILE A 56 20.53 40.37 -31.42
CA ILE A 56 19.31 41.01 -31.95
C ILE A 56 19.58 41.72 -33.29
N PRO A 57 18.64 41.72 -34.26
CA PRO A 57 17.96 42.97 -34.71
C PRO A 57 16.45 42.78 -35.01
N THR A 58 15.54 43.62 -34.49
CA THR A 58 14.87 44.82 -35.09
C THR A 58 13.70 44.58 -36.08
N LEU A 59 12.49 44.84 -35.56
CA LEU A 59 11.23 45.41 -36.11
C LEU A 59 10.87 45.29 -37.61
N THR A 60 9.62 44.88 -37.90
CA THR A 60 8.55 45.67 -38.60
C THR A 60 7.42 44.77 -39.16
N GLY A 61 6.15 45.14 -38.93
CA GLY A 61 5.00 44.69 -39.73
C GLY A 61 3.73 44.37 -38.93
N ALA A 62 2.79 45.31 -38.87
CA ALA A 62 1.42 45.16 -38.35
C ALA A 62 0.43 44.82 -39.51
N PRO A 63 -0.89 44.57 -39.25
CA PRO A 63 -1.67 43.51 -39.89
C PRO A 63 -2.38 43.92 -41.19
N THR A 64 -2.97 42.97 -41.90
CA THR A 64 -3.86 43.23 -43.04
C THR A 64 -5.15 42.39 -42.93
N GLU A 65 -6.22 43.04 -43.39
CA GLU A 65 -7.62 42.92 -42.99
C GLU A 65 -8.39 41.71 -43.56
N THR A 66 -9.41 41.32 -42.80
CA THR A 66 -10.51 40.43 -43.19
C THR A 66 -11.52 41.16 -44.08
N PRO A 67 -12.02 40.56 -45.18
CA PRO A 67 -13.18 41.08 -45.88
C PRO A 67 -14.50 40.62 -45.21
N SER A 68 -15.34 41.61 -44.96
CA SER A 68 -16.72 41.57 -44.48
C SER A 68 -17.66 40.85 -45.46
N LEU A 69 -18.53 39.98 -44.96
CA LEU A 69 -19.71 39.46 -45.66
C LEU A 69 -20.99 39.75 -44.86
N ALA A 70 -22.02 40.10 -45.62
CA ALA A 70 -23.30 40.71 -45.21
C ALA A 70 -24.17 39.87 -44.24
N PRO A 71 -25.09 40.50 -43.48
CA PRO A 71 -25.96 39.80 -42.54
C PRO A 71 -27.14 39.11 -43.25
N PRO A 72 -27.54 37.89 -42.85
CA PRO A 72 -28.83 37.34 -43.22
C PRO A 72 -29.95 37.81 -42.27
N SER A 73 -31.12 37.96 -42.88
CA SER A 73 -32.39 38.48 -42.39
C SER A 73 -33.02 37.66 -41.26
N ASP A 74 -33.64 38.36 -40.31
CA ASP A 74 -34.45 37.82 -39.21
C ASP A 74 -35.59 36.92 -39.70
N THR A 75 -35.63 35.69 -39.20
CA THR A 75 -36.79 34.79 -39.26
C THR A 75 -37.24 34.53 -37.82
N PRO A 76 -38.53 34.72 -37.46
CA PRO A 76 -38.97 34.53 -36.09
C PRO A 76 -38.94 33.03 -35.71
N SER A 77 -38.19 32.73 -34.65
CA SER A 77 -38.17 31.42 -33.99
C SER A 77 -39.47 31.22 -33.19
N PRO A 78 -40.14 30.05 -33.27
CA PRO A 78 -41.31 29.78 -32.45
C PRO A 78 -40.94 29.70 -30.97
N THR A 79 -41.79 30.27 -30.13
CA THR A 79 -41.73 30.20 -28.67
C THR A 79 -41.97 28.76 -28.21
N GLU A 80 -40.93 28.10 -27.69
CA GLU A 80 -41.11 26.84 -26.97
C GLU A 80 -41.68 27.10 -25.57
N THR A 81 -42.88 26.58 -25.34
CA THR A 81 -43.51 26.47 -24.03
C THR A 81 -42.67 25.54 -23.16
N ALA A 82 -42.12 26.06 -22.06
CA ALA A 82 -41.42 25.26 -21.07
C ALA A 82 -42.36 24.18 -20.52
N THR A 83 -42.08 22.92 -20.89
CA THR A 83 -42.61 21.75 -20.20
C THR A 83 -41.73 21.56 -18.97
N GLU A 84 -42.30 21.69 -17.77
CA GLU A 84 -41.59 21.34 -16.53
C GLU A 84 -41.12 19.89 -16.64
N THR A 85 -39.80 19.74 -16.83
CA THR A 85 -39.13 18.45 -16.68
C THR A 85 -39.19 18.11 -15.20
N PRO A 86 -39.66 16.91 -14.80
CA PRO A 86 -39.56 16.53 -13.41
C PRO A 86 -38.08 16.56 -13.05
N GLU A 87 -37.73 17.40 -12.07
CA GLU A 87 -36.41 17.45 -11.48
C GLU A 87 -36.06 16.02 -11.08
N ALA A 88 -35.21 15.38 -11.89
CA ALA A 88 -34.60 14.14 -11.54
C ALA A 88 -33.71 14.48 -10.36
N GLY A 89 -34.29 14.36 -9.15
CA GLY A 89 -33.54 14.44 -7.92
C GLY A 89 -32.35 13.52 -8.12
N THR A 90 -31.16 14.10 -8.17
CA THR A 90 -29.93 13.38 -7.91
C THR A 90 -30.10 12.81 -6.52
N ALA A 91 -30.69 11.62 -6.44
CA ALA A 91 -30.44 10.72 -5.36
C ALA A 91 -28.93 10.52 -5.42
N THR A 92 -28.20 11.27 -4.59
CA THR A 92 -26.85 10.89 -4.19
C THR A 92 -27.04 9.47 -3.67
N ILE A 93 -26.73 8.48 -4.52
CA ILE A 93 -26.68 7.09 -4.10
C ILE A 93 -25.75 7.13 -2.90
N ALA A 94 -26.28 6.83 -1.72
CA ALA A 94 -25.46 6.74 -0.52
C ALA A 94 -24.27 5.84 -0.88
N PRO A 95 -23.03 6.21 -0.53
CA PRO A 95 -21.88 5.35 -0.78
C PRO A 95 -22.24 3.94 -0.28
N PRO A 96 -21.82 2.87 -0.99
CA PRO A 96 -22.19 1.51 -0.64
C PRO A 96 -21.92 1.35 0.84
N THR A 97 -22.98 0.99 1.56
CA THR A 97 -23.02 0.88 3.01
C THR A 97 -21.73 0.23 3.48
N THR A 98 -20.95 0.95 4.29
CA THR A 98 -19.87 0.38 5.09
C THR A 98 -20.37 -0.94 5.63
N ASP A 99 -19.75 -2.06 5.24
CA ASP A 99 -20.20 -3.36 5.72
C ASP A 99 -20.11 -3.33 7.26
N PRO A 100 -21.24 -3.37 7.98
CA PRO A 100 -21.26 -3.16 9.42
C PRO A 100 -20.57 -4.31 10.18
N ASN A 101 -20.20 -5.38 9.47
CA ASN A 101 -19.46 -6.51 10.02
C ASN A 101 -17.95 -6.37 9.83
N LEU A 102 -17.46 -5.28 9.23
CA LEU A 102 -16.02 -5.04 9.16
C LEU A 102 -15.45 -4.82 10.58
N PRO A 103 -14.21 -5.27 10.83
CA PRO A 103 -13.52 -4.94 12.06
C PRO A 103 -13.45 -3.44 12.29
N GLU A 104 -13.29 -3.05 13.55
CA GLU A 104 -13.00 -1.65 13.86
C GLU A 104 -11.62 -1.28 13.28
N ALA A 105 -11.53 -0.12 12.64
CA ALA A 105 -10.25 0.39 12.21
C ALA A 105 -9.45 0.82 13.44
N HIS A 106 -8.22 0.31 13.60
CA HIS A 106 -7.40 0.61 14.78
C HIS A 106 -7.16 2.12 14.88
N TYR A 107 -6.49 2.73 13.90
CA TYR A 107 -6.24 4.19 13.85
C TYR A 107 -5.88 4.84 15.20
N TRP A 108 -5.16 4.09 16.04
CA TRP A 108 -4.78 4.49 17.40
C TRP A 108 -3.61 5.46 17.41
N PHE A 109 -2.88 5.58 16.30
CA PHE A 109 -1.64 6.33 16.20
C PHE A 109 -1.78 7.62 15.40
N GLU A 110 -1.16 8.67 15.92
CA GLU A 110 -0.86 9.87 15.15
C GLU A 110 0.37 9.63 14.25
N ARG A 111 0.76 10.65 13.47
CA ARG A 111 1.91 10.55 12.57
C ARG A 111 3.23 10.58 13.35
N PRO A 112 4.24 9.78 12.96
CA PRO A 112 5.55 9.78 13.61
C PRO A 112 6.46 10.94 13.19
N ILE A 113 6.04 11.71 12.18
CA ILE A 113 6.68 12.93 11.71
C ILE A 113 5.68 14.08 11.93
N PRO A 114 6.08 15.19 12.58
CA PRO A 114 5.17 16.30 12.85
C PRO A 114 4.89 17.12 11.59
N THR A 115 3.76 17.85 11.61
CA THR A 115 3.36 18.75 10.53
C THR A 115 4.46 19.75 10.17
N GLY A 116 4.62 20.04 8.88
CA GLY A 116 5.68 20.89 8.33
C GLY A 116 6.83 20.11 7.69
N TRP A 117 6.77 18.78 7.77
CA TRP A 117 7.69 17.82 7.14
C TRP A 117 6.91 16.81 6.30
N THR A 118 7.59 15.87 5.66
CA THR A 118 6.94 14.79 4.89
C THR A 118 6.45 13.72 5.86
N ASP A 119 5.16 13.79 6.21
CA ASP A 119 4.46 12.89 7.13
C ASP A 119 3.51 11.90 6.40
N TYR A 120 3.72 11.70 5.10
CA TYR A 120 3.10 10.65 4.30
C TYR A 120 4.03 9.46 4.13
N LEU A 121 3.45 8.26 4.11
CA LEU A 121 4.20 7.02 3.88
C LEU A 121 4.73 6.99 2.44
N ASP A 122 5.98 6.57 2.28
CA ASP A 122 6.53 6.21 0.99
C ASP A 122 5.81 4.98 0.43
N ARG A 123 5.29 5.10 -0.79
CA ARG A 123 4.54 4.06 -1.48
C ARG A 123 5.42 3.22 -2.43
N THR A 124 6.67 3.60 -2.63
CA THR A 124 7.61 2.87 -3.52
C THR A 124 8.16 1.59 -2.88
N TYR A 125 8.15 1.51 -1.55
CA TYR A 125 8.55 0.35 -0.76
C TYR A 125 7.60 0.16 0.43
N ALA A 126 6.30 0.07 0.15
CA ALA A 126 5.27 -0.14 1.17
C ALA A 126 5.40 -1.51 1.87
N TYR A 127 4.73 -1.67 3.02
CA TYR A 127 4.67 -2.94 3.75
C TYR A 127 4.34 -4.13 2.85
N GLY A 128 5.14 -5.19 2.94
CA GLY A 128 5.03 -6.37 2.10
C GLY A 128 5.60 -6.25 0.68
N SER A 129 6.00 -5.06 0.23
CA SER A 129 6.66 -4.86 -1.06
C SER A 129 8.12 -5.30 -1.01
N THR A 130 8.61 -5.85 -2.11
CA THR A 130 10.03 -6.15 -2.36
C THR A 130 10.68 -5.17 -3.35
N SER A 131 9.95 -4.09 -3.70
CA SER A 131 10.31 -3.12 -4.74
C SER A 131 10.87 -3.79 -6.00
N GLY A 132 10.08 -4.63 -6.68
CA GLY A 132 10.57 -5.26 -7.90
C GLY A 132 11.54 -6.44 -7.71
N ASN A 133 11.59 -7.10 -6.54
CA ASN A 133 12.58 -8.14 -6.15
C ASN A 133 13.96 -7.56 -5.87
N GLN A 134 14.07 -6.25 -5.71
CA GLN A 134 15.33 -5.59 -5.40
C GLN A 134 15.69 -5.72 -3.93
N TYR A 135 14.69 -5.82 -3.05
CA TYR A 135 14.87 -5.86 -1.60
C TYR A 135 14.08 -7.00 -0.97
N ARG A 136 14.37 -7.25 0.32
CA ARG A 136 13.51 -8.07 1.19
C ARG A 136 12.10 -7.47 1.23
N ALA A 137 11.09 -8.23 1.65
CA ALA A 137 9.80 -7.63 1.89
C ALA A 137 9.87 -6.63 3.07
N HIS A 138 9.31 -5.43 2.88
CA HIS A 138 9.33 -4.37 3.89
C HIS A 138 8.38 -4.64 5.04
N ASN A 139 8.82 -4.42 6.29
CA ASN A 139 8.07 -4.74 7.49
C ASN A 139 7.58 -3.51 8.28
N GLY A 140 7.57 -2.36 7.63
CA GLY A 140 7.12 -1.11 8.23
C GLY A 140 6.57 -0.14 7.20
N ALA A 141 6.84 1.13 7.44
CA ALA A 141 6.58 2.24 6.55
C ALA A 141 7.74 3.24 6.63
N ASP A 142 8.13 3.80 5.48
CA ASP A 142 9.24 4.74 5.42
C ASP A 142 8.72 6.17 5.21
N PHE A 143 9.36 7.15 5.86
CA PHE A 143 9.06 8.58 5.74
C PHE A 143 10.32 9.34 5.36
N TRP A 144 10.45 9.70 4.07
CA TRP A 144 11.61 10.42 3.53
C TRP A 144 11.68 11.84 4.05
N ASN A 145 12.75 12.16 4.77
CA ASN A 145 12.97 13.49 5.32
C ASN A 145 14.47 13.78 5.48
N PRO A 146 14.90 15.06 5.48
CA PRO A 146 16.28 15.42 5.80
C PRO A 146 16.73 14.92 7.17
N VAL A 147 18.04 14.69 7.33
CA VAL A 147 18.65 14.33 8.61
C VAL A 147 18.27 15.36 9.70
N SER A 148 18.02 14.86 10.91
CA SER A 148 17.59 15.59 12.09
C SER A 148 16.19 16.23 11.99
N THR A 149 15.39 15.86 10.99
CA THR A 149 13.93 16.13 11.01
C THR A 149 13.34 15.50 12.27
N PRO A 150 12.52 16.22 13.07
CA PRO A 150 12.00 15.68 14.31
C PRO A 150 11.14 14.42 14.09
N VAL A 151 11.37 13.41 14.92
CA VAL A 151 10.54 12.21 15.04
C VAL A 151 9.78 12.30 16.36
N VAL A 152 8.48 12.06 16.33
CA VAL A 152 7.59 12.18 17.48
C VAL A 152 6.96 10.83 17.86
N ALA A 153 6.67 10.65 19.14
CA ALA A 153 5.93 9.49 19.63
C ALA A 153 4.50 9.52 19.06
N VAL A 154 4.07 8.44 18.41
CA VAL A 154 2.74 8.35 17.78
C VAL A 154 1.59 8.18 18.76
N GLY A 155 1.90 7.89 20.02
CA GLY A 155 0.97 7.58 21.08
C GLY A 155 1.64 7.71 22.44
N ASN A 156 0.85 7.65 23.52
CA ASN A 156 1.40 7.57 24.87
C ASN A 156 2.03 6.20 25.11
N GLY A 157 3.16 6.13 25.80
CA GLY A 157 3.86 4.87 26.02
C GLY A 157 5.09 5.02 26.90
N THR A 158 5.82 3.92 27.04
CA THR A 158 7.09 3.86 27.76
C THR A 158 8.18 3.41 26.78
N ILE A 159 9.31 4.10 26.78
CA ILE A 159 10.49 3.69 26.00
C ILE A 159 11.04 2.39 26.59
N ILE A 160 10.96 1.30 25.84
CA ILE A 160 11.54 0.02 26.23
C ILE A 160 12.90 -0.24 25.60
N TYR A 161 13.31 0.61 24.65
CA TYR A 161 14.65 0.62 24.09
C TYR A 161 14.96 1.97 23.43
N ALA A 162 16.16 2.48 23.63
CA ALA A 162 16.68 3.66 22.95
C ALA A 162 18.20 3.52 22.78
N GLY A 163 18.65 3.21 21.57
CA GLY A 163 20.07 2.99 21.31
C GLY A 163 20.35 2.35 19.95
N THR A 164 21.55 1.79 19.81
CA THR A 164 21.95 1.10 18.57
C THR A 164 21.73 -0.41 18.64
N ASP A 165 21.13 -0.99 17.61
CA ASP A 165 20.85 -2.43 17.49
C ASP A 165 22.07 -3.31 17.12
N ASN A 166 23.29 -2.80 17.29
CA ASN A 166 24.51 -3.56 17.02
C ASN A 166 24.68 -4.79 17.94
N GLN A 167 24.04 -4.81 19.11
CA GLN A 167 24.14 -5.90 20.09
C GLN A 167 22.82 -6.63 20.34
N VAL A 168 21.68 -5.98 20.06
CA VAL A 168 20.34 -6.55 20.26
C VAL A 168 19.67 -6.61 18.91
N GLN A 169 19.25 -7.80 18.51
CA GLN A 169 18.62 -8.00 17.21
C GLN A 169 17.14 -7.58 17.27
N TYR A 170 16.82 -6.43 16.67
CA TYR A 170 15.44 -5.99 16.45
C TYR A 170 14.94 -6.32 15.04
N GLY A 171 15.85 -6.45 14.08
CA GLY A 171 15.55 -6.75 12.68
C GLY A 171 16.03 -8.14 12.28
N PRO A 172 16.20 -8.39 10.97
CA PRO A 172 16.78 -9.62 10.45
C PRO A 172 18.16 -10.00 11.01
N THR A 173 18.95 -8.99 11.34
CA THR A 173 20.31 -9.08 11.86
C THR A 173 20.53 -7.92 12.84
N THR A 174 21.59 -7.97 13.64
CA THR A 174 22.05 -6.79 14.38
C THR A 174 22.57 -5.72 13.43
N GLY A 175 22.53 -4.45 13.85
CA GLY A 175 22.96 -3.30 13.05
C GLY A 175 22.03 -2.97 11.87
N PHE A 176 20.83 -3.55 11.82
CA PHE A 176 19.90 -3.40 10.69
C PHE A 176 19.28 -2.01 10.69
N TYR A 177 18.68 -1.60 11.81
CA TYR A 177 18.08 -0.28 11.93
C TYR A 177 19.10 0.79 12.31
N GLY A 178 20.26 0.42 12.85
CA GLY A 178 21.23 1.39 13.37
C GLY A 178 20.75 1.92 14.71
N ASN A 179 20.54 3.24 14.80
CA ASN A 179 19.91 3.84 15.98
C ASN A 179 18.39 3.69 15.88
N LEU A 180 17.78 3.20 16.94
CA LEU A 180 16.34 3.05 17.02
C LEU A 180 15.79 3.33 18.41
N ILE A 181 14.49 3.61 18.43
CA ILE A 181 13.67 3.70 19.64
C ILE A 181 12.55 2.67 19.51
N VAL A 182 12.26 1.94 20.59
CA VAL A 182 11.05 1.13 20.70
C VAL A 182 10.22 1.62 21.87
N VAL A 183 8.94 1.85 21.62
CA VAL A 183 7.98 2.33 22.62
C VAL A 183 6.90 1.28 22.81
N GLU A 184 6.67 0.86 24.04
CA GLU A 184 5.48 0.07 24.42
C GLU A 184 4.31 1.03 24.63
N MET A 185 3.23 0.80 23.90
CA MET A 185 2.08 1.70 23.88
C MET A 185 1.21 1.50 25.12
N SER A 186 0.89 2.59 25.79
CA SER A 186 0.06 2.59 26.99
C SER A 186 -1.43 2.52 26.65
N ASN A 187 -2.18 1.77 27.44
CA ASN A 187 -3.64 1.66 27.39
C ASN A 187 -4.22 1.16 26.05
N ILE A 188 -3.40 0.54 25.20
CA ILE A 188 -3.86 -0.17 24.02
C ILE A 188 -3.30 -1.59 24.04
N SER A 189 -4.13 -2.53 23.64
CA SER A 189 -3.74 -3.93 23.45
C SER A 189 -4.52 -4.45 22.27
N TYR A 190 -3.87 -5.25 21.43
CA TYR A 190 -4.52 -5.87 20.29
C TYR A 190 -4.64 -7.38 20.54
N GLN A 191 -5.87 -7.88 20.61
CA GLN A 191 -6.19 -9.26 21.05
C GLN A 191 -5.51 -9.67 22.36
N GLY A 192 -5.49 -8.75 23.33
CA GLY A 192 -4.88 -8.99 24.64
C GLY A 192 -3.35 -9.06 24.61
N GLN A 193 -2.71 -8.67 23.50
CA GLN A 193 -1.25 -8.55 23.38
C GLN A 193 -0.82 -7.08 23.45
N PRO A 194 0.36 -6.78 24.02
CA PRO A 194 0.93 -5.45 24.00
C PRO A 194 1.22 -5.00 22.56
N VAL A 195 1.13 -3.70 22.33
CA VAL A 195 1.46 -3.07 21.05
C VAL A 195 2.70 -2.22 21.24
N TYR A 196 3.64 -2.32 20.31
CA TYR A 196 4.88 -1.57 20.28
C TYR A 196 5.00 -0.77 18.99
N THR A 197 5.75 0.32 19.03
CA THR A 197 6.16 1.07 17.85
C THR A 197 7.68 1.16 17.80
N LEU A 198 8.26 0.93 16.63
CA LEU A 198 9.69 1.02 16.38
C LEU A 198 9.98 2.19 15.44
N TYR A 199 11.00 2.98 15.78
CA TYR A 199 11.47 4.14 15.03
C TYR A 199 12.95 3.89 14.69
N GLY A 200 13.24 3.47 13.46
CA GLY A 200 14.57 3.07 13.01
C GLY A 200 15.29 4.14 12.18
N HIS A 201 16.57 3.86 11.90
CA HIS A 201 17.47 4.69 11.09
C HIS A 201 17.75 6.09 11.64
N LEU A 202 17.52 6.32 12.94
CA LEU A 202 17.63 7.64 13.55
C LEU A 202 19.06 8.19 13.47
N ALA A 203 19.20 9.51 13.36
CA ALA A 203 20.48 10.21 13.57
C ALA A 203 20.65 10.54 15.04
N ASP A 204 19.56 11.00 15.65
CA ASP A 204 19.52 11.51 17.02
C ASP A 204 18.48 10.74 17.85
N ILE A 205 18.83 10.48 19.11
CA ILE A 205 17.93 9.89 20.12
C ILE A 205 17.85 10.89 21.27
N PHE A 206 16.64 11.33 21.62
CA PHE A 206 16.41 12.36 22.63
C PHE A 206 15.77 11.85 23.92
N VAL A 207 15.53 10.54 24.01
CA VAL A 207 14.89 9.86 25.15
C VAL A 207 15.75 8.71 25.63
N ALA A 208 15.45 8.20 26.84
CA ALA A 208 16.12 7.05 27.42
C ALA A 208 15.16 5.89 27.71
N GLU A 209 15.71 4.67 27.79
CA GLU A 209 14.95 3.50 28.26
C GLU A 209 14.36 3.73 29.66
N GLY A 210 13.09 3.37 29.84
CA GLY A 210 12.31 3.60 31.04
C GLY A 210 11.61 4.96 31.11
N GLU A 211 11.83 5.85 30.13
CA GLU A 211 11.14 7.13 30.06
C GLU A 211 9.69 6.96 29.55
N ASP A 212 8.74 7.64 30.21
CA ASP A 212 7.38 7.75 29.69
C ASP A 212 7.29 8.89 28.67
N VAL A 213 6.63 8.61 27.55
CA VAL A 213 6.41 9.58 26.46
C VAL A 213 4.94 9.82 26.22
N THR A 214 4.64 11.03 25.76
CA THR A 214 3.29 11.43 25.37
C THR A 214 3.17 11.60 23.86
N THR A 215 1.97 11.43 23.34
CA THR A 215 1.66 11.60 21.91
C THR A 215 2.16 12.96 21.41
N GLY A 216 2.96 12.97 20.34
CA GLY A 216 3.54 14.18 19.76
C GLY A 216 4.83 14.67 20.42
N GLN A 217 5.29 14.05 21.51
CA GLN A 217 6.59 14.34 22.10
C GLN A 217 7.71 14.00 21.11
N ILE A 218 8.65 14.93 20.90
CA ILE A 218 9.84 14.68 20.09
C ILE A 218 10.73 13.66 20.83
N ILE A 219 11.03 12.54 20.17
CA ILE A 219 11.80 11.42 20.74
C ILE A 219 13.14 11.19 20.03
N GLY A 220 13.27 11.68 18.79
CA GLY A 220 14.50 11.52 18.02
C GLY A 220 14.53 12.42 16.78
N GLY A 221 15.54 12.20 15.95
CA GLY A 221 15.72 12.87 14.67
C GLY A 221 15.94 11.85 13.55
N VAL A 222 15.29 12.06 12.41
CA VAL A 222 15.47 11.26 11.19
C VAL A 222 16.96 11.16 10.86
N GLY A 223 17.40 9.98 10.42
CA GLY A 223 18.77 9.77 10.00
C GLY A 223 18.88 8.81 8.83
N GLY A 224 20.05 8.21 8.71
CA GLY A 224 20.33 7.14 7.75
C GLY A 224 21.33 6.16 8.35
N THR A 225 21.15 5.81 9.63
CA THR A 225 22.01 4.83 10.31
C THR A 225 21.57 3.40 9.99
N GLY A 226 22.43 2.41 10.30
CA GLY A 226 22.16 1.01 9.97
C GLY A 226 22.33 0.75 8.47
N ILE A 227 21.36 0.07 7.86
CA ILE A 227 21.40 -0.28 6.43
C ILE A 227 20.64 0.70 5.51
N ALA A 228 20.18 1.84 6.03
CA ALA A 228 19.44 2.83 5.26
C ALA A 228 20.21 3.30 4.02
N LEU A 229 19.53 3.37 2.86
CA LEU A 229 20.12 3.85 1.60
C LEU A 229 20.16 5.37 1.49
N GLY A 230 19.43 6.06 2.36
CA GLY A 230 19.37 7.52 2.44
C GLY A 230 18.54 7.96 3.64
N PRO A 231 18.47 9.28 3.91
CA PRO A 231 17.78 9.79 5.09
C PRO A 231 16.26 9.55 5.08
N HIS A 232 15.77 8.73 6.00
CA HIS A 232 14.35 8.49 6.23
C HIS A 232 14.11 7.94 7.64
N LEU A 233 12.89 8.07 8.14
CA LEU A 233 12.43 7.28 9.28
C LEU A 233 11.86 5.96 8.77
N HIS A 234 12.32 4.85 9.33
CA HIS A 234 11.62 3.58 9.23
C HIS A 234 10.71 3.40 10.45
N PHE A 235 9.43 3.19 10.25
CA PHE A 235 8.43 3.07 11.30
C PHE A 235 7.73 1.71 11.24
N GLU A 236 7.64 1.01 12.37
CA GLU A 236 6.88 -0.23 12.47
C GLU A 236 5.86 -0.18 13.59
N VAL A 237 4.76 -0.91 13.38
CA VAL A 237 3.87 -1.34 14.46
C VAL A 237 4.12 -2.82 14.71
N ARG A 238 4.27 -3.20 15.98
CA ARG A 238 4.48 -4.58 16.41
C ARG A 238 3.47 -5.01 17.45
N VAL A 239 3.01 -6.25 17.39
CA VAL A 239 2.05 -6.84 18.33
C VAL A 239 2.66 -8.05 19.02
N GLY A 240 2.54 -8.12 20.35
CA GLY A 240 2.95 -9.26 21.17
C GLY A 240 4.43 -9.35 21.48
N SER A 241 5.30 -8.86 20.59
CA SER A 241 6.75 -8.83 20.81
C SER A 241 7.34 -7.52 20.31
N SER A 242 8.28 -6.95 21.08
CA SER A 242 9.01 -5.75 20.71
C SER A 242 10.19 -6.02 19.78
N SER A 243 10.70 -7.25 19.73
CA SER A 243 11.94 -7.61 19.02
C SER A 243 11.75 -8.69 17.94
N ASP A 244 10.63 -9.42 17.92
CA ASP A 244 10.40 -10.47 16.93
C ASP A 244 9.98 -9.90 15.57
N TYR A 245 10.97 -9.61 14.74
CA TYR A 245 10.81 -9.11 13.38
C TYR A 245 9.91 -9.98 12.48
N PHE A 246 9.87 -11.30 12.68
CA PHE A 246 9.26 -12.23 11.71
C PHE A 246 7.79 -12.51 11.95
N SER A 247 7.26 -12.15 13.13
CA SER A 247 5.87 -12.49 13.49
C SER A 247 5.08 -11.34 14.13
N SER A 248 5.76 -10.29 14.59
CA SER A 248 5.10 -9.22 15.35
C SER A 248 4.67 -8.03 14.51
N THR A 249 5.28 -7.80 13.35
CA THR A 249 5.05 -6.59 12.54
C THR A 249 3.64 -6.55 11.96
N ARG A 250 3.07 -5.35 11.83
CA ARG A 250 1.76 -5.10 11.20
C ARG A 250 1.87 -3.92 10.26
N ASN A 251 1.03 -3.90 9.23
CA ASN A 251 1.01 -2.83 8.25
C ASN A 251 0.59 -1.48 8.87
N PRO A 252 1.44 -0.45 8.90
CA PRO A 252 1.12 0.82 9.55
C PRO A 252 -0.10 1.57 9.00
N ASP A 253 -0.54 1.29 7.76
CA ASP A 253 -1.73 1.93 7.15
C ASP A 253 -3.03 1.66 7.91
N LEU A 254 -3.11 0.57 8.69
CA LEU A 254 -4.29 0.23 9.50
C LEU A 254 -4.24 0.83 10.91
N TRP A 255 -3.10 1.42 11.30
CA TRP A 255 -2.83 1.85 12.68
C TRP A 255 -2.62 3.35 12.79
N ILE A 256 -2.03 3.96 11.77
CA ILE A 256 -1.88 5.41 11.65
C ILE A 256 -3.20 6.00 11.16
N ARG A 257 -3.68 7.05 11.84
CA ARG A 257 -4.90 7.75 11.47
C ARG A 257 -4.75 8.46 10.11
N PRO A 258 -5.66 8.23 9.15
CA PRO A 258 -5.72 9.03 7.94
C PRO A 258 -6.07 10.50 8.23
N TYR A 259 -5.67 11.40 7.35
CA TYR A 259 -6.13 12.79 7.43
C TYR A 259 -7.66 12.89 7.29
N TRP A 260 -8.23 13.98 7.79
CA TRP A 260 -9.62 14.31 7.48
C TRP A 260 -9.81 14.46 5.97
N GLY A 261 -10.86 13.84 5.42
CA GLY A 261 -11.08 13.77 3.97
C GLY A 261 -10.27 12.68 3.27
N PHE A 262 -9.62 11.78 4.02
CA PHE A 262 -8.86 10.65 3.49
C PHE A 262 -9.20 9.36 4.23
N GLY A 263 -9.12 8.22 3.56
CA GLY A 263 -9.34 6.89 4.14
C GLY A 263 -8.27 5.87 3.74
N THR A 264 -8.43 4.64 4.19
CA THR A 264 -7.56 3.51 3.85
C THR A 264 -8.33 2.51 3.01
N LEU A 265 -7.77 2.10 1.87
CA LEU A 265 -8.20 0.87 1.21
C LEU A 265 -7.41 -0.30 1.82
N ALA A 266 -8.09 -1.31 2.31
CA ALA A 266 -7.49 -2.57 2.74
C ALA A 266 -8.18 -3.74 2.08
N GLY A 267 -7.48 -4.85 1.92
CA GLY A 267 -8.11 -5.97 1.27
C GLY A 267 -7.22 -7.18 1.12
N ARG A 268 -7.76 -8.19 0.45
CA ARG A 268 -7.00 -9.37 0.09
C ARG A 268 -7.25 -9.88 -1.32
N VAL A 269 -6.21 -10.47 -1.89
CA VAL A 269 -6.32 -11.29 -3.10
C VAL A 269 -6.02 -12.73 -2.72
N VAL A 270 -7.01 -13.61 -2.93
CA VAL A 270 -6.96 -15.01 -2.50
C VAL A 270 -7.40 -15.95 -3.63
N THR A 271 -7.05 -17.22 -3.55
CA THR A 271 -7.63 -18.28 -4.38
C THR A 271 -9.04 -18.65 -3.90
N THR A 272 -9.78 -19.45 -4.67
CA THR A 272 -11.05 -20.06 -4.23
C THR A 272 -10.90 -20.96 -2.99
N SER A 273 -9.70 -21.47 -2.73
CA SER A 273 -9.35 -22.23 -1.51
C SER A 273 -9.02 -21.33 -0.31
N GLY A 274 -8.99 -20.00 -0.49
CA GLY A 274 -8.68 -19.02 0.55
C GLY A 274 -7.19 -18.76 0.75
N ALA A 275 -6.32 -19.28 -0.11
CA ALA A 275 -4.89 -19.05 -0.02
C ALA A 275 -4.52 -17.65 -0.51
N TYR A 276 -3.71 -16.90 0.25
CA TYR A 276 -3.22 -15.60 -0.17
C TYR A 276 -2.35 -15.69 -1.42
N LEU A 277 -2.67 -14.87 -2.42
CA LEU A 277 -1.82 -14.67 -3.58
C LEU A 277 -0.83 -13.53 -3.31
N ARG A 278 0.45 -13.80 -3.53
CA ARG A 278 1.57 -12.90 -3.21
C ARG A 278 2.01 -12.10 -4.42
N GLU A 279 2.51 -10.89 -4.20
CA GLU A 279 3.05 -10.00 -5.25
C GLU A 279 2.08 -9.72 -6.41
N VAL A 280 0.78 -9.81 -6.16
CA VAL A 280 -0.26 -9.46 -7.13
C VAL A 280 -0.32 -7.94 -7.23
N ALA A 281 -0.12 -7.40 -8.43
CA ALA A 281 -0.25 -5.96 -8.66
C ALA A 281 -1.73 -5.52 -8.66
N LEU A 282 -2.00 -4.40 -8.01
CA LEU A 282 -3.29 -3.70 -8.02
C LEU A 282 -3.10 -2.28 -8.57
N THR A 283 -4.04 -1.85 -9.41
CA THR A 283 -4.18 -0.46 -9.86
C THR A 283 -5.39 0.15 -9.17
N ILE A 284 -5.19 1.29 -8.53
CA ILE A 284 -6.22 2.04 -7.80
C ILE A 284 -6.41 3.36 -8.55
N ARG A 285 -7.46 3.44 -9.37
CA ARG A 285 -7.78 4.64 -10.16
C ARG A 285 -8.77 5.50 -9.39
N GLY A 286 -8.28 6.63 -8.87
CA GLY A 286 -9.07 7.62 -8.15
C GLY A 286 -9.45 8.82 -9.00
N PRO A 287 -10.15 9.79 -8.39
CA PRO A 287 -10.55 11.03 -9.05
C PRO A 287 -9.36 11.94 -9.38
N ASP A 288 -8.26 11.82 -8.63
CA ASP A 288 -7.10 12.70 -8.69
C ASP A 288 -5.88 12.06 -9.35
N ALA A 289 -5.67 10.76 -9.13
CA ALA A 289 -4.50 10.04 -9.62
C ALA A 289 -4.75 8.54 -9.76
N VAL A 290 -3.90 7.91 -10.57
CA VAL A 290 -3.75 6.45 -10.61
C VAL A 290 -2.62 6.06 -9.66
N ARG A 291 -2.88 5.10 -8.79
CA ARG A 291 -1.95 4.58 -7.80
C ARG A 291 -1.77 3.08 -7.97
N TYR A 292 -0.68 2.56 -7.41
CA TYR A 292 -0.32 1.15 -7.50
C TYR A 292 0.01 0.62 -6.10
N THR A 293 -0.40 -0.62 -5.85
CA THR A 293 0.02 -1.39 -4.68
C THR A 293 0.20 -2.85 -5.09
N TRP A 294 0.76 -3.66 -4.21
CA TRP A 294 0.97 -5.07 -4.43
C TRP A 294 0.49 -5.85 -3.21
N THR A 295 0.05 -7.08 -3.42
CA THR A 295 -0.12 -7.96 -2.29
C THR A 295 1.23 -8.35 -1.68
N TYR A 296 1.23 -8.60 -0.38
CA TYR A 296 2.42 -8.91 0.40
C TYR A 296 3.23 -10.04 -0.23
N ALA A 297 4.55 -9.87 -0.27
CA ALA A 297 5.44 -10.75 -1.01
C ALA A 297 5.76 -12.06 -0.27
N GLY A 298 5.59 -12.14 1.05
CA GLY A 298 5.98 -13.32 1.82
C GLY A 298 5.33 -13.43 3.19
N ASP A 299 5.66 -14.54 3.86
CA ASP A 299 5.11 -14.89 5.19
C ASP A 299 5.67 -14.06 6.34
N GLU A 300 6.70 -13.25 6.06
CA GLU A 300 7.28 -12.33 7.04
C GLU A 300 6.43 -11.06 7.22
N ASN A 301 5.49 -10.82 6.31
CA ASN A 301 4.56 -9.70 6.36
C ASN A 301 3.22 -10.21 6.86
N ILE A 302 2.98 -9.95 8.14
CA ILE A 302 1.85 -10.55 8.84
C ILE A 302 0.60 -9.71 8.57
N PRO A 303 -0.46 -10.30 7.97
CA PRO A 303 -1.78 -9.69 7.96
C PRO A 303 -2.22 -9.31 9.36
N ASP A 304 -2.97 -8.23 9.48
CA ASP A 304 -3.79 -8.03 10.65
C ASP A 304 -4.74 -9.23 10.82
N THR A 305 -4.93 -9.68 12.04
CA THR A 305 -5.66 -10.91 12.34
C THR A 305 -7.18 -10.75 12.32
N GLU A 306 -7.69 -9.53 12.46
CA GLU A 306 -9.11 -9.22 12.32
C GLU A 306 -9.44 -8.89 10.87
N TRP A 307 -8.59 -8.11 10.20
CA TRP A 307 -8.79 -7.74 8.79
C TRP A 307 -8.40 -8.87 7.84
N GLY A 308 -7.29 -9.56 8.07
CA GLY A 308 -6.76 -10.58 7.17
C GLY A 308 -6.37 -10.01 5.81
N GLU A 309 -5.84 -8.79 5.80
CA GLU A 309 -5.43 -8.11 4.58
C GLU A 309 -4.10 -8.65 4.06
N ASN A 310 -3.96 -8.70 2.74
CA ASN A 310 -2.64 -8.86 2.13
C ASN A 310 -2.27 -7.69 1.21
N PHE A 311 -3.03 -6.60 1.22
CA PHE A 311 -2.62 -5.32 0.66
C PHE A 311 -3.33 -4.17 1.40
N THR A 312 -2.70 -3.00 1.37
CA THR A 312 -3.31 -1.74 1.79
C THR A 312 -2.92 -0.60 0.86
N TYR A 313 -3.66 0.50 0.96
CA TYR A 313 -3.26 1.82 0.53
C TYR A 313 -3.94 2.87 1.43
N GLY A 314 -3.21 3.43 2.39
CA GLY A 314 -3.68 4.53 3.23
C GLY A 314 -3.63 5.91 2.54
N ASP A 315 -4.26 6.90 3.16
CA ASP A 315 -4.29 8.30 2.68
C ASP A 315 -4.81 8.45 1.24
N LEU A 316 -5.87 7.74 0.92
CA LEU A 316 -6.64 7.97 -0.30
C LEU A 316 -7.65 9.10 -0.07
N PRO A 317 -7.68 10.17 -0.88
CA PRO A 317 -8.74 11.18 -0.82
C PRO A 317 -10.13 10.54 -0.86
N GLU A 318 -11.06 11.07 -0.09
CA GLU A 318 -12.46 10.62 -0.09
C GLU A 318 -13.03 10.65 -1.52
N GLY A 319 -13.70 9.58 -1.92
CA GLY A 319 -14.30 9.49 -3.24
C GLY A 319 -14.40 8.08 -3.80
N TRP A 320 -14.83 8.00 -5.06
CA TRP A 320 -14.98 6.76 -5.80
C TRP A 320 -13.68 6.34 -6.48
N TYR A 321 -13.37 5.06 -6.36
CA TYR A 321 -12.20 4.44 -6.97
C TYR A 321 -12.60 3.20 -7.74
N THR A 322 -11.93 2.98 -8.87
CA THR A 322 -11.91 1.67 -9.51
C THR A 322 -10.61 0.97 -9.13
N VAL A 323 -10.73 -0.17 -8.46
CA VAL A 323 -9.59 -1.03 -8.14
C VAL A 323 -9.59 -2.20 -9.10
N THR A 324 -8.47 -2.40 -9.78
CA THR A 324 -8.31 -3.45 -10.78
C THR A 324 -7.08 -4.29 -10.46
N THR A 325 -7.24 -5.60 -10.60
CA THR A 325 -6.14 -6.56 -10.59
C THR A 325 -6.34 -7.59 -11.70
N ARG A 326 -5.32 -8.39 -11.98
CA ARG A 326 -5.36 -9.38 -13.07
C ARG A 326 -4.62 -10.66 -12.69
N SER A 327 -5.17 -11.78 -13.14
CA SER A 327 -4.43 -13.03 -13.32
C SER A 327 -3.89 -13.10 -14.76
N ALA A 328 -3.23 -14.20 -15.11
CA ALA A 328 -2.85 -14.47 -16.49
C ALA A 328 -4.08 -14.69 -17.40
N GLN A 329 -5.24 -15.02 -16.82
CA GLN A 329 -6.43 -15.46 -17.52
C GLN A 329 -7.55 -14.41 -17.52
N ARG A 330 -7.63 -13.55 -16.49
CA ARG A 330 -8.79 -12.68 -16.25
C ARG A 330 -8.38 -11.37 -15.57
N SER A 331 -9.10 -10.30 -15.92
CA SER A 331 -9.09 -9.05 -15.16
C SER A 331 -10.24 -9.04 -14.15
N TYR A 332 -9.95 -8.61 -12.93
CA TYR A 332 -10.90 -8.40 -11.85
C TYR A 332 -10.97 -6.90 -11.57
N SER A 333 -12.17 -6.35 -11.41
CA SER A 333 -12.36 -4.93 -11.13
C SER A 333 -13.52 -4.74 -10.16
N ALA A 334 -13.36 -3.80 -9.25
CA ALA A 334 -14.39 -3.40 -8.30
C ALA A 334 -14.42 -1.88 -8.18
N GLU A 335 -15.61 -1.31 -8.00
CA GLU A 335 -15.77 0.08 -7.58
C GLU A 335 -15.94 0.13 -6.08
N VAL A 336 -15.19 1.01 -5.42
CA VAL A 336 -15.23 1.20 -3.98
C VAL A 336 -15.31 2.68 -3.67
N PHE A 337 -15.99 3.03 -2.58
CA PHE A 337 -15.97 4.39 -2.04
C PHE A 337 -15.03 4.43 -0.84
N ILE A 338 -14.08 5.35 -0.85
CA ILE A 338 -13.20 5.63 0.28
C ILE A 338 -13.86 6.71 1.13
N GLY A 339 -14.17 6.39 2.38
CA GLY A 339 -14.71 7.33 3.36
C GLY A 339 -13.62 8.01 4.19
N SER A 340 -13.86 9.26 4.61
CA SER A 340 -12.95 9.98 5.49
C SER A 340 -12.79 9.26 6.84
N ARG A 341 -11.55 8.88 7.18
CA ARG A 341 -11.15 8.15 8.38
C ARG A 341 -11.83 6.80 8.54
N GLU A 342 -12.09 6.15 7.41
CA GLU A 342 -12.63 4.80 7.34
C GLU A 342 -11.68 3.87 6.60
N THR A 343 -11.68 2.60 7.01
CA THR A 343 -11.08 1.51 6.24
C THR A 343 -12.14 0.93 5.32
N THR A 344 -11.93 1.07 4.02
CA THR A 344 -12.74 0.42 2.99
C THR A 344 -12.15 -0.95 2.67
N TRP A 345 -12.96 -1.99 2.75
CA TRP A 345 -12.55 -3.36 2.50
C TRP A 345 -12.79 -3.81 1.05
N LEU A 346 -11.87 -4.60 0.50
CA LEU A 346 -12.01 -5.23 -0.82
C LEU A 346 -11.41 -6.63 -0.85
N GLU A 347 -12.14 -7.60 -1.40
CA GLU A 347 -11.63 -8.95 -1.65
C GLU A 347 -11.72 -9.31 -3.13
N PHE A 348 -10.62 -9.83 -3.68
CA PHE A 348 -10.61 -10.50 -4.98
C PHE A 348 -10.33 -11.99 -4.81
N VAL A 349 -11.24 -12.82 -5.34
CA VAL A 349 -11.09 -14.28 -5.36
C VAL A 349 -10.72 -14.74 -6.76
N PHE A 350 -9.53 -15.31 -6.90
CA PHE A 350 -9.03 -15.86 -8.16
C PHE A 350 -9.46 -17.33 -8.25
N GLU A 351 -10.06 -17.67 -9.38
CA GLU A 351 -10.41 -19.06 -9.71
C GLU A 351 -9.11 -19.78 -10.11
N GLU A 352 -8.89 -20.97 -9.53
CA GLU A 352 -7.70 -21.81 -9.81
C GLU A 352 -7.69 -22.39 -11.23
#